data_AF-A0A3D1YGX4-F1
#
_entry.id   AF-A0A3D1YGX4-F1
#
_cell.length_a   1.000
_cell.length_b   1.000
_cell.length_c   1.000
_cell.angle_alpha   90.00
_cell.angle_beta   90.00
_cell.angle_gamma   90.00
#
_symmetry.space_group_name_H-M   'P 1'
#
loop_
_entity.id
_entity.type
_entity.pdbx_description
1 polymer ?
#
loop_
_entity_poly.entity_id
_entity_poly.type
_entity_poly.pdbx_seq_one_letter_code
_entity_poly.pdbx_strand_id
1 'polypeptide(L)'
;MHTYIILAAMNGFFYSTDGDLYDNFQMLGYIESENSTKAVEQFFSEPPYPILWKDIEYMWSELLEPGVSGGHYGSYKKVYIDTLIKAMENPLDR
;
A
#
# COMPACT_ATOMS: atom_id res chain seq x y z
N MET A 1 9.21 0.32 16.87
CA MET A 1 9.08 0.25 15.40
C MET A 1 8.84 -1.20 15.04
N HIS A 2 7.98 -1.44 14.05
CA HIS A 2 7.61 -2.77 13.61
C HIS A 2 7.81 -2.88 12.11
N THR A 3 8.06 -4.10 11.62
CA THR A 3 8.19 -4.35 10.18
C THR A 3 6.82 -4.49 9.55
N TYR A 4 6.59 -3.73 8.48
CA TYR A 4 5.38 -3.80 7.68
C TYR A 4 5.71 -4.27 6.26
N ILE A 5 4.86 -5.11 5.69
CA ILE A 5 4.83 -5.37 4.25
C ILE A 5 3.95 -4.31 3.58
N ILE A 6 4.44 -3.69 2.52
CA ILE A 6 3.72 -2.71 1.72
C ILE A 6 3.10 -3.40 0.51
N LEU A 7 1.80 -3.16 0.33
CA LEU A 7 0.97 -3.75 -0.71
C LEU A 7 0.27 -2.62 -1.48
N ALA A 8 0.06 -2.84 -2.77
CA ALA A 8 -0.61 -1.91 -3.66
C ALA A 8 -1.68 -2.65 -4.47
N ALA A 9 -2.86 -2.04 -4.56
CA ALA A 9 -3.87 -2.41 -5.53
C ALA A 9 -3.57 -1.67 -6.83
N MET A 10 -3.17 -2.41 -7.85
CA MET A 10 -2.88 -1.91 -9.17
C MET A 10 -4.20 -1.66 -9.92
N ASN A 11 -4.20 -0.68 -10.82
CA ASN A 11 -5.34 -0.41 -11.68
C ASN A 11 -5.62 -1.61 -12.60
N GLY A 12 -6.91 -1.91 -12.78
CA GLY A 12 -7.39 -3.04 -13.57
C GLY A 12 -7.54 -4.33 -12.78
N PHE A 13 -7.98 -5.39 -13.46
CA PHE A 13 -8.31 -6.68 -12.85
C PHE A 13 -7.64 -7.82 -13.58
N PHE A 14 -7.38 -8.92 -12.85
CA PHE A 14 -7.04 -10.18 -13.47
C PHE A 14 -8.30 -11.00 -13.74
N TYR A 15 -8.34 -11.62 -14.91
CA TYR A 15 -9.35 -12.59 -15.27
C TYR A 15 -8.76 -13.99 -15.14
N SER A 16 -9.45 -14.83 -14.38
CA SER A 16 -9.18 -16.27 -14.36
C SER A 16 -9.57 -16.89 -15.70
N THR A 17 -8.99 -18.06 -16.01
CA THR A 17 -9.39 -18.84 -17.17
C THR A 17 -10.88 -19.23 -17.13
N ASP A 18 -11.44 -19.36 -15.92
CA ASP A 18 -12.85 -19.69 -15.68
C ASP A 18 -13.76 -18.45 -15.64
N GLY A 19 -13.19 -17.25 -15.80
CA GLY A 19 -13.92 -15.98 -15.87
C GLY A 19 -14.05 -15.22 -14.55
N ASP A 20 -13.46 -15.72 -13.46
CA ASP A 20 -13.47 -15.03 -12.17
C ASP A 20 -12.60 -13.77 -12.21
N LEU A 21 -13.10 -12.71 -11.56
CA LEU A 21 -12.39 -11.44 -11.43
C LEU A 21 -11.57 -11.43 -10.14
N TYR A 22 -10.30 -11.06 -10.25
CA TYR A 22 -9.43 -10.88 -9.10
C TYR A 22 -8.83 -9.49 -9.08
N ASP A 23 -8.68 -8.94 -7.88
CA ASP A 23 -7.93 -7.71 -7.65
C ASP A 23 -6.48 -7.92 -8.10
N ASN A 24 -5.98 -7.01 -8.91
CA ASN A 24 -4.58 -6.97 -9.27
C ASN A 24 -3.82 -6.30 -8.13
N PHE A 25 -3.25 -7.08 -7.22
CA PHE A 25 -2.42 -6.54 -6.15
C PHE A 25 -0.95 -6.94 -6.30
N GLN A 26 -0.06 -6.08 -5.83
CA GLN A 26 1.37 -6.29 -5.86
C GLN A 26 1.99 -6.00 -4.49
N MET A 27 2.92 -6.87 -4.07
CA MET A 27 3.83 -6.61 -2.95
C MET A 27 4.94 -5.67 -3.43
N LEU A 28 5.09 -4.54 -2.75
CA LEU A 28 6.08 -3.53 -3.10
C LEU A 28 7.35 -3.68 -2.25
N GLY A 29 7.23 -3.93 -0.96
CA GLY A 29 8.44 -4.01 -0.14
C GLY A 29 8.16 -4.14 1.33
N TYR A 30 9.21 -3.93 2.12
CA TYR A 30 9.13 -3.89 3.56
C TYR A 30 9.61 -2.54 4.06
N ILE A 31 9.02 -2.07 5.16
CA ILE A 31 9.48 -0.86 5.84
C ILE A 31 9.26 -0.99 7.34
N GLU A 32 10.17 -0.44 8.14
CA GLU A 32 9.96 -0.29 9.57
C GLU A 32 9.22 1.00 9.85
N SER A 33 8.11 0.92 10.59
CA SER A 33 7.31 2.10 10.92
C SER A 33 6.67 1.99 12.30
N GLU A 34 6.05 3.07 12.75
CA GLU A 34 5.32 3.13 14.02
C GLU A 34 3.92 2.51 13.90
N ASN A 35 3.29 2.64 12.74
CA ASN A 35 1.97 2.08 12.45
C ASN A 35 1.77 1.87 10.94
N SER A 36 0.71 1.12 10.59
CA SER A 36 0.39 0.75 9.21
C SER A 36 0.20 1.95 8.26
N THR A 37 -0.42 3.05 8.72
CA THR A 37 -0.63 4.23 7.87
C THR A 37 0.69 4.96 7.62
N LYS A 38 1.50 5.14 8.67
CA LYS A 38 2.82 5.76 8.56
C LYS A 38 3.76 4.95 7.66
N ALA A 39 3.67 3.63 7.67
CA ALA A 39 4.44 2.77 6.79
C ALA A 39 4.18 3.10 5.30
N VAL A 40 2.91 3.26 4.92
CA VAL A 40 2.53 3.63 3.55
C VAL A 40 2.98 5.05 3.21
N GLU A 41 2.77 6.02 4.11
CA GLU A 41 3.20 7.40 3.89
C GLU A 41 4.72 7.51 3.67
N GLN A 42 5.51 6.83 4.51
CA GLN A 42 6.97 6.81 4.42
C GLN A 42 7.45 6.14 3.13
N PHE A 43 6.88 4.99 2.78
CA PHE A 43 7.23 4.28 1.54
C PHE A 43 6.90 5.12 0.29
N PHE A 44 5.76 5.82 0.31
CA PHE A 44 5.36 6.69 -0.80
C PHE A 44 6.27 7.91 -0.93
N SER A 45 6.69 8.52 0.18
CA SER A 45 7.56 9.72 0.14
C SER A 45 8.98 9.40 -0.32
N GLU A 46 9.50 8.23 0.02
CA GLU A 46 10.88 7.83 -0.28
C GLU A 46 10.89 6.40 -0.85
N PRO A 47 10.36 6.21 -2.08
CA PRO A 47 10.25 4.88 -2.65
C PRO A 47 11.66 4.32 -2.95
N PRO A 48 11.96 3.07 -2.59
CA PRO A 48 13.29 2.49 -2.78
C PRO A 48 13.65 2.22 -4.25
N TYR A 49 12.68 2.35 -5.16
CA TYR A 49 12.84 2.19 -6.60
C TYR A 49 11.76 3.01 -7.33
N PRO A 50 11.91 3.26 -8.65
CA PRO A 50 10.93 4.03 -9.41
C PRO A 50 9.57 3.32 -9.48
N ILE A 51 8.49 4.04 -9.13
CA ILE A 51 7.11 3.54 -9.21
C ILE A 51 6.26 4.52 -10.03
N LEU A 52 5.48 3.99 -10.96
CA LEU A 52 4.47 4.76 -11.69
C LEU A 52 3.17 4.79 -10.87
N TRP A 53 3.01 5.81 -10.03
CA TRP A 53 1.87 5.91 -9.11
C TRP A 53 0.51 5.91 -9.81
N LYS A 54 0.45 6.36 -11.06
CA LYS A 54 -0.77 6.31 -11.90
C LYS A 54 -1.30 4.89 -12.16
N ASP A 55 -0.48 3.88 -11.93
CA ASP A 55 -0.86 2.47 -12.13
C ASP A 55 -1.40 1.84 -10.83
N ILE A 56 -1.47 2.61 -9.73
CA ILE A 56 -1.90 2.16 -8.40
C ILE A 56 -3.16 2.94 -7.97
N GLU A 57 -4.19 2.24 -7.51
CA GLU A 57 -5.41 2.84 -6.97
C GLU A 57 -5.23 3.23 -5.50
N TYR A 58 -4.80 2.26 -4.67
CA TYR A 58 -4.54 2.47 -3.25
C TYR A 58 -3.42 1.55 -2.75
N MET A 59 -2.80 1.97 -1.67
CA MET A 59 -1.81 1.19 -0.93
C MET A 59 -2.33 0.85 0.46
N TRP A 60 -1.82 -0.23 1.01
CA TRP A 60 -1.99 -0.55 2.43
C TRP A 60 -0.74 -1.26 2.93
N SER A 61 -0.67 -1.46 4.24
CA SER A 61 0.42 -2.24 4.83
C SER A 61 -0.09 -3.22 5.86
N GLU A 62 0.56 -4.36 5.94
CA GLU A 62 0.24 -5.42 6.90
C GLU A 62 1.42 -5.59 7.86
N LEU A 63 1.12 -5.87 9.13
CA LEU A 63 2.15 -6.09 10.15
C LEU A 63 2.82 -7.44 9.91
N LEU A 64 4.15 -7.46 9.82
CA LEU A 64 4.95 -8.67 9.67
C LEU A 64 5.73 -8.94 10.96
N GLU A 65 5.06 -9.54 11.95
CA GLU A 65 5.69 -9.94 13.22
C GLU A 65 5.50 -11.42 13.54
N PRO A 66 6.56 -12.13 13.97
CA PRO A 66 6.46 -13.52 14.40
C PRO A 66 5.50 -13.67 15.60
N GLY A 67 4.56 -14.62 15.51
CA GLY A 67 3.68 -14.99 16.63
C GLY A 67 2.49 -14.05 16.86
N VAL A 68 2.35 -12.99 16.08
CA VAL A 68 1.17 -12.11 16.08
C VAL A 68 0.32 -12.44 14.86
N SER A 69 -0.99 -12.63 15.03
CA SER A 69 -1.95 -12.65 13.92
C SER A 69 -2.08 -11.23 13.37
N GLY A 70 -1.06 -10.77 12.63
CA GLY A 70 -0.92 -9.40 12.13
C GLY A 70 -1.49 -9.18 10.73
N GLY A 71 -1.83 -10.25 10.01
CA GLY A 71 -2.47 -10.17 8.71
C GLY A 71 -3.95 -9.83 8.85
N HIS A 72 -4.32 -8.62 8.45
CA HIS A 72 -5.70 -8.13 8.43
C HIS A 72 -6.34 -8.32 7.05
N TYR A 73 -5.64 -8.95 6.10
CA TYR A 73 -6.14 -9.34 4.78
C TYR A 73 -6.76 -8.17 4.01
N GLY A 74 -6.14 -6.99 4.06
CA GLY A 74 -6.66 -5.79 3.41
C GLY A 74 -7.77 -5.08 4.20
N SER A 75 -8.06 -5.51 5.44
CA SER A 75 -8.97 -4.79 6.35
C SER A 75 -8.33 -3.54 6.97
N TYR A 76 -7.01 -3.38 6.84
CA TYR A 76 -6.34 -2.14 7.25
C TYR A 76 -6.74 -0.97 6.35
N LYS A 77 -6.51 0.25 6.87
CA LYS A 77 -6.88 1.48 6.19
C LYS A 77 -6.21 1.55 4.82
N LYS A 78 -7.03 1.52 3.76
CA LYS A 78 -6.62 1.81 2.40
C LYS A 78 -6.22 3.27 2.28
N VAL A 79 -5.06 3.54 1.72
CA VAL A 79 -4.54 4.87 1.47
C VAL A 79 -4.51 5.08 -0.04
N TYR A 80 -5.48 5.85 -0.54
CA TYR A 80 -5.60 6.14 -1.97
C TYR A 80 -4.47 7.04 -2.46
N ILE A 81 -3.90 6.69 -3.60
CA ILE A 81 -2.75 7.40 -4.19
C ILE A 81 -3.09 8.87 -4.46
N ASP A 82 -4.29 9.14 -4.97
CA ASP A 82 -4.75 10.51 -5.24
C ASP A 82 -4.70 11.41 -4.00
N THR A 83 -4.98 10.85 -2.82
CA THR A 83 -4.90 11.59 -1.56
C THR A 83 -3.45 11.94 -1.20
N LEU A 84 -2.52 11.01 -1.45
CA LEU A 84 -1.10 11.22 -1.19
C LEU A 84 -0.48 12.22 -2.17
N ILE A 85 -0.83 12.14 -3.46
CA ILE A 85 -0.39 13.09 -4.48
C ILE A 85 -0.87 14.50 -4.14
N LYS A 86 -2.17 14.67 -3.83
CA LYS A 86 -2.72 15.96 -3.40
C LYS A 86 -2.00 16.53 -2.18
N ALA A 87 -1.67 15.68 -1.20
CA ALA A 87 -0.96 16.10 0.00
C ALA A 87 0.51 16.51 -0.28
N MET A 88 1.14 16.01 -1.35
CA MET A 88 2.45 16.48 -1.79
C MET A 88 2.36 17.82 -2.54
N GLU A 89 1.33 17.99 -3.37
CA GLU A 89 1.12 19.21 -4.14
C GLU A 89 0.70 20.40 -3.24
N ASN A 90 0.02 20.12 -2.12
CA ASN A 90 -0.44 21.14 -1.19
C ASN A 90 -0.09 20.80 0.27
N PRO A 91 1.15 21.09 0.72
CA PRO A 91 1.64 20.69 2.05
C PRO A 91 0.97 21.42 3.23
N LEU A 92 0.06 22.38 2.98
CA LEU A 92 -0.61 23.18 4.00
C LEU A 92 -1.90 22.54 4.57
N ASP A 93 -2.35 21.40 4.02
CA ASP A 93 -3.55 20.66 4.47
C ASP A 93 -3.22 19.49 5.45
N ARG A 94 -2.02 19.47 6.04
CA ARG A 94 -1.57 18.46 7.02
C ARG A 94 -1.69 18.91 8.46
#